data_AF-A0A6A2X9F1-F1
#
_entry.id   AF-A0A6A2X9F1-F1
#
_cell.length_a   1.000
_cell.length_b   1.000
_cell.length_c   1.000
_cell.angle_alpha   90.00
_cell.angle_beta   90.00
_cell.angle_gamma   90.00
#
_symmetry.space_group_name_H-M   'P 1'
#
loop_
_entity.id
_entity.type
_entity.pdbx_description
1 polymer ?
#
loop_
_entity_poly.entity_id
_entity_poly.type
_entity_poly.pdbx_seq_one_letter_code
_entity_poly.pdbx_strand_id
1 'polypeptide(L)' 'MYDNDFGWGRPLAVRSGGANKFDGKISAFPGREGNGSVDLEVVLAPETMAAIESDVEFMQYVVN' A
#
# COMPACT_ATOMS: atom_id res chain seq x y z
N MET A 1 -4.52 -1.00 13.02
CA MET A 1 -5.39 -0.12 12.21
C MET A 1 -6.58 -0.89 11.66
N TYR A 2 -6.37 -2.05 11.04
CA TYR A 2 -7.47 -2.88 10.56
C TYR A 2 -8.34 -3.50 11.68
N ASP A 3 -7.93 -3.48 12.94
CA ASP A 3 -8.77 -3.97 14.06
C ASP A 3 -9.66 -2.89 14.68
N ASN A 4 -9.61 -1.66 14.18
CA ASN A 4 -10.39 -0.54 14.72
C ASN A 4 -11.84 -0.62 14.22
N ASP A 5 -12.70 -1.30 14.95
CA ASP A 5 -14.14 -1.36 14.67
C ASP A 5 -14.90 -0.32 15.52
N PHE A 6 -15.63 0.58 14.85
CA PHE A 6 -16.45 1.62 15.49
C PHE A 6 -17.93 1.19 15.66
N GLY A 7 -18.26 -0.06 15.37
CA GLY A 7 -19.62 -0.62 15.43
C GLY A 7 -20.26 -0.89 14.07
N TRP A 8 -19.54 -0.64 12.97
CA TRP A 8 -19.99 -0.88 11.59
C TRP A 8 -19.11 -1.87 10.83
N GLY A 9 -18.25 -2.58 11.55
CA GLY A 9 -17.35 -3.58 11.00
C GLY A 9 -15.93 -3.06 10.80
N ARG A 10 -15.06 -4.02 10.49
CA ARG A 10 -13.62 -3.80 10.32
C ARG A 10 -13.30 -2.94 9.08
N PRO A 11 -12.31 -2.02 9.17
CA PRO A 11 -11.87 -1.17 8.07
C PRO A 11 -11.59 -1.92 6.76
N LEU A 12 -11.95 -1.29 5.64
CA LEU A 12 -11.72 -1.82 4.30
C LEU A 12 -10.30 -1.55 3.79
N ALA A 13 -9.75 -0.36 4.05
CA ALA A 13 -8.42 0.03 3.61
C ALA A 13 -7.82 1.06 4.57
N VAL A 14 -6.49 1.08 4.67
CA VAL A 14 -5.70 2.11 5.38
C VAL A 14 -4.92 2.92 4.35
N ARG A 15 -5.02 4.24 4.41
CA ARG A 15 -4.29 5.15 3.51
C ARG A 15 -3.68 6.32 4.27
N SER A 16 -2.61 6.89 3.72
CA SER A 16 -1.99 8.09 4.28
C SER A 16 -2.63 9.37 3.72
N GLY A 17 -2.56 10.46 4.50
CA GLY A 17 -3.02 11.77 4.08
C GLY A 17 -2.13 12.40 2.99
N GLY A 18 -2.71 13.28 2.17
CA GLY A 18 -2.01 13.86 1.01
C GLY A 18 -0.80 14.74 1.33
N ALA A 19 -0.67 15.26 2.56
CA ALA A 19 0.39 16.18 2.94
C ALA A 19 1.81 15.55 2.94
N ASN A 20 1.92 14.22 2.91
CA ASN A 20 3.21 13.51 3.00
C ASN A 20 3.56 12.73 1.73
N LYS A 21 3.08 13.17 0.56
CA LYS A 21 3.31 12.49 -0.72
C LYS A 21 4.36 13.24 -1.54
N PHE A 22 5.53 12.62 -1.69
CA PHE A 22 6.65 13.12 -2.50
C PHE A 22 7.35 11.93 -3.16
N ASP A 23 8.07 12.20 -4.25
CA ASP A 23 8.80 11.17 -4.99
C ASP A 23 9.80 10.41 -4.09
N GLY A 24 9.76 9.08 -4.17
CA GLY A 24 10.55 8.18 -3.33
C GLY A 24 9.91 7.82 -1.98
N LYS A 25 8.72 8.36 -1.65
CA LYS A 25 8.03 8.03 -0.40
C LYS A 25 7.37 6.66 -0.51
N ILE A 26 7.68 5.78 0.45
CA ILE A 26 6.99 4.51 0.65
C ILE A 26 6.44 4.49 2.08
N SER A 27 5.17 4.11 2.21
CA SER A 27 4.51 3.85 3.49
C SER A 27 4.03 2.39 3.50
N ALA A 28 4.32 1.68 4.57
CA ALA A 28 3.92 0.29 4.75
C ALA A 28 2.94 0.16 5.92
N PHE A 29 1.88 -0.61 5.70
CA PHE A 29 0.87 -0.92 6.71
C PHE A 29 0.74 -2.44 6.83
N PRO A 30 0.45 -2.99 8.02
CA PRO A 30 0.06 -4.39 8.13
C PRO A 30 -1.12 -4.66 7.21
N GLY A 31 -1.03 -5.69 6.37
CA GLY A 31 -2.05 -5.99 5.37
C GLY A 31 -3.37 -6.44 6.01
N ARG A 32 -4.48 -6.11 5.35
CA ARG A 32 -5.83 -6.36 5.88
C ARG A 32 -6.14 -7.84 6.11
N GLU A 33 -5.59 -8.71 5.27
CA GLU A 33 -5.81 -10.16 5.33
C GLU A 33 -4.98 -10.83 6.44
N GLY A 34 -4.05 -10.09 7.07
CA GLY A 34 -3.17 -10.63 8.10
C GLY A 34 -2.10 -11.56 7.53
N ASN A 35 -1.70 -12.58 8.28
CA ASN A 35 -0.71 -13.60 7.88
C ASN A 35 0.63 -13.04 7.38
N GLY A 36 1.05 -11.88 7.91
CA GLY A 36 2.30 -11.23 7.51
C GLY A 36 2.23 -10.47 6.18
N SER A 37 1.03 -10.32 5.58
CA SER A 37 0.83 -9.44 4.42
C SER A 37 1.09 -7.98 4.77
N VAL A 38 1.39 -7.18 3.75
CA VAL A 38 1.71 -5.75 3.86
C VAL A 38 1.01 -5.00 2.75
N ASP A 39 0.30 -3.92 3.10
CA ASP A 39 -0.21 -2.95 2.13
C ASP A 39 0.82 -1.83 1.97
N LEU A 40 1.20 -1.53 0.72
CA LEU A 40 2.15 -0.47 0.42
C LEU A 40 1.45 0.71 -0.26
N GLU A 41 1.69 1.92 0.25
CA GLU A 41 1.46 3.15 -0.51
C GLU A 41 2.81 3.65 -1.03
N VAL A 42 2.97 3.64 -2.35
CA VAL A 42 4.21 4.00 -3.05
C VAL A 42 3.97 5.27 -3.86
N VAL A 43 4.84 6.27 -3.71
CA VAL A 43 4.82 7.51 -4.47
C VAL A 43 6.16 7.66 -5.17
N LEU A 44 6.12 7.56 -6.50
CA LEU A 44 7.29 7.62 -7.37
C LEU A 44 7.02 8.56 -8.54
N ALA A 45 8.08 9.08 -9.15
CA ALA A 45 8.00 9.75 -10.43
C ALA A 45 7.32 8.83 -11.47
N PRO A 46 6.55 9.39 -12.43
CA PRO A 46 5.78 8.60 -13.38
C PRO A 46 6.59 7.52 -14.11
N GLU A 47 7.82 7.85 -14.52
CA GLU A 47 8.70 6.94 -15.24
C GLU A 47 9.14 5.76 -14.37
N THR A 48 9.47 6.02 -13.10
CA THR A 48 9.85 4.98 -12.13
C THR A 48 8.66 4.12 -11.74
N MET A 49 7.46 4.71 -11.61
CA MET A 49 6.23 3.95 -11.36
C MET A 49 5.91 3.02 -12.53
N ALA A 50 6.02 3.50 -13.77
CA ALA A 50 5.79 2.67 -14.95
C ALA A 50 6.81 1.51 -15.04
N ALA A 51 8.06 1.76 -14.65
CA ALA A 51 9.10 0.74 -14.63
C ALA A 51 8.79 -0.38 -13.60
N ILE A 52 8.40 0.00 -12.36
CA ILE A 52 8.11 -1.01 -11.32
C ILE A 52 6.82 -1.80 -11.61
N GLU A 53 5.81 -1.17 -12.21
CA GLU A 53 4.58 -1.84 -12.64
C GLU A 53 4.83 -2.85 -13.79
N SER A 54 5.91 -2.66 -14.55
CA SER A 54 6.32 -3.55 -15.65
C SER A 54 7.33 -4.62 -15.21
N ASP A 55 7.83 -4.55 -13.98
CA ASP A 55 8.82 -5.47 -13.45
C ASP A 55 8.16 -6.77 -12.98
N VAL A 56 8.37 -7.85 -13.72
CA VAL A 56 7.78 -9.17 -13.42
C VAL A 56 8.34 -9.79 -12.13
N GLU A 57 9.59 -9.47 -11.76
CA GLU A 57 10.19 -9.97 -10.52
C GLU A 57 9.55 -9.29 -9.30
N PHE A 58 9.20 -8.01 -9.42
CA PHE A 58 8.47 -7.31 -8.37
C PHE A 58 7.00 -7.72 -8.32
N MET A 59 6.32 -7.69 -9.47
CA MET A 59 4.88 -7.89 -9.56
C MET A 59 4.42 -9.30 -9.18
N GLN A 60 5.30 -10.31 -9.17
CA GLN A 60 4.96 -11.64 -8.65
C GLN A 60 4.56 -11.64 -7.16
N TYR A 61 4.96 -10.60 -6.40
CA TYR A 61 4.64 -10.44 -4.98
C TYR A 61 3.51 -9.45 -4.71
N VAL A 62 3.06 -8.70 -5.73
CA VAL A 62 2.01 -7.70 -5.60
C VAL A 62 0.67 -8.34 -5.93
N VAL A 63 -0.27 -8.25 -4.99
CA VAL A 63 -1.65 -8.73 -5.16
C VAL A 63 -2.61 -7.54 -5.11
N ASN A 64 -3.56 -7.51 -6.04
CA ASN A 64 -4.62 -6.50 -6.11
C ASN A 64 -5.85 -6.91 -5.29
#